data_AF-A0A0P0VFE6-F1
#
_entry.id   AF-A0A0P0VFE6-F1
#
_cell.length_a   1.000
_cell.length_b   1.000
_cell.length_c   1.000
_cell.angle_alpha   90.00
_cell.angle_beta   90.00
_cell.angle_gamma   90.00
#
_symmetry.space_group_name_H-M   'P 1'
#
loop_
_entity.id
_entity.type
_entity.pdbx_description
1 polymer ?
#
loop_
_entity_poly.entity_id
_entity_poly.type
_entity_poly.pdbx_seq_one_letter_code
_entity_poly.pdbx_strand_id
1 'polypeptide(L)'
;RCQSSSVDDKPKSKRGLLDNASNLLTNLLSGGSLGAMPVAEGAVTDLFGRPLFFSLYDWFLEHGSVYKLAFGPKAFVVVSDPIVARHILRENAFCYDKGVLAEILKPIMGKGLIPADLDTWKQRRKVITPGFHALFIDAMVGVFTKCSERTIFKLEELIERGEHGEKYTIVDLEAEFSNLALDIIGLGVFNFDFDSVTKESPVIKAVYGTLFEAEHRSTFYIPYWNLPLTRWIVPRQRKFHSDLKVINDCLDSLIKNAKETRQEADVEKLQQRDYSSLKVRFPSCL
;
A
#
# COMPACT_ATOMS: atom_id res chain seq x y z
N ARG A 1 18.06 17.92 -25.11
CA ARG A 1 18.98 17.04 -25.86
C ARG A 1 19.54 16.04 -24.85
N CYS A 2 18.75 15.00 -24.55
CA CYS A 2 19.09 14.01 -23.53
C CYS A 2 19.78 12.85 -24.23
N GLN A 3 21.01 12.54 -23.79
CA GLN A 3 21.82 11.46 -24.32
C GLN A 3 21.25 10.13 -23.85
N SER A 4 21.11 9.19 -24.79
CA SER A 4 20.75 7.80 -24.55
C SER A 4 21.87 7.11 -23.78
N SER A 5 21.60 6.71 -22.54
CA SER A 5 22.39 5.66 -21.88
C SER A 5 22.06 4.33 -22.55
N SER A 6 23.07 3.69 -23.11
CA SER A 6 23.05 2.35 -23.68
C SER A 6 22.38 1.35 -22.74
N VAL A 7 21.33 0.70 -23.22
CA VAL A 7 20.72 -0.47 -22.58
C VAL A 7 21.71 -1.63 -22.71
N ASP A 8 22.26 -2.08 -21.57
CA ASP A 8 22.99 -3.34 -21.52
C ASP A 8 21.99 -4.48 -21.79
N ASP A 9 22.09 -5.08 -22.98
CA ASP A 9 21.37 -6.30 -23.37
C ASP A 9 21.82 -7.46 -22.47
N LYS A 10 21.15 -7.65 -21.33
CA LYS A 10 21.26 -8.91 -20.58
C LYS A 10 20.58 -10.02 -21.38
N PRO A 11 21.21 -11.18 -21.56
CA PRO A 11 20.63 -12.28 -22.32
C PRO A 11 19.36 -12.78 -21.61
N LYS A 12 18.24 -12.78 -22.34
CA LYS A 12 16.95 -13.36 -21.89
C LYS A 12 17.19 -14.78 -21.37
N SER A 13 16.66 -15.08 -20.19
CA SER A 13 16.77 -16.39 -19.53
C SER A 13 16.36 -17.52 -20.48
N LYS A 14 17.12 -18.63 -20.50
CA LYS A 14 16.80 -19.81 -21.31
C LYS A 14 15.44 -20.38 -20.87
N ARG A 15 14.47 -20.32 -21.80
CA ARG A 15 13.08 -20.80 -21.65
C ARG A 15 13.04 -22.22 -21.06
N GLY A 16 12.39 -22.40 -19.91
CA GLY A 16 12.18 -23.69 -19.28
C GLY A 16 10.97 -24.44 -19.87
N LEU A 17 10.95 -25.78 -19.72
CA LEU A 17 9.79 -26.61 -20.11
C LEU A 17 8.48 -26.19 -19.40
N LEU A 18 8.58 -25.67 -18.17
CA LEU A 18 7.45 -25.17 -17.40
C LEU A 18 6.87 -23.87 -17.97
N ASP A 19 7.70 -23.00 -18.55
CA ASP A 19 7.26 -21.74 -19.16
C ASP A 19 6.45 -22.00 -20.44
N ASN A 20 6.86 -22.98 -21.24
CA ASN A 20 6.12 -23.39 -22.44
C ASN A 20 4.76 -24.00 -22.07
N ALA A 21 4.70 -24.81 -21.01
CA ALA A 21 3.46 -25.39 -20.52
C ALA A 21 2.52 -24.31 -19.95
N SER A 22 3.08 -23.31 -19.24
CA SER A 22 2.33 -22.15 -18.74
C SER A 22 1.70 -21.38 -19.90
N ASN A 23 2.47 -20.98 -20.92
CA ASN A 23 1.95 -20.20 -22.05
C ASN A 23 0.88 -20.95 -22.85
N LEU A 24 1.03 -22.28 -23.00
CA LEU A 24 -0.01 -23.12 -23.62
C LEU A 24 -1.30 -23.11 -22.80
N LEU A 25 -1.20 -23.23 -21.47
CA LEU A 25 -2.33 -23.15 -20.54
C LEU A 25 -2.97 -21.75 -20.56
N THR A 26 -2.18 -20.69 -20.61
CA THR A 26 -2.66 -19.31 -20.71
C THR A 26 -3.40 -19.08 -22.02
N ASN A 27 -2.88 -19.58 -23.14
CA ASN A 27 -3.53 -19.49 -24.44
C ASN A 27 -4.82 -20.33 -24.51
N LEU A 28 -4.86 -21.46 -23.81
CA LEU A 28 -6.07 -22.29 -23.68
C LEU A 28 -7.13 -21.64 -22.78
N LEU A 29 -6.72 -21.01 -21.68
CA LEU A 29 -7.63 -20.45 -20.65
C LEU A 29 -8.08 -19.02 -20.96
N SER A 30 -7.31 -18.24 -21.72
CA SER A 30 -7.55 -16.79 -21.88
C SER A 30 -8.59 -16.41 -22.93
N GLY A 31 -9.30 -17.38 -23.53
CA GLY A 31 -10.39 -17.14 -24.48
C GLY A 31 -9.90 -16.59 -25.82
N GLY A 32 -10.61 -16.95 -26.90
CA GLY A 32 -10.23 -16.65 -28.28
C GLY A 32 -10.00 -15.17 -28.59
N SER A 33 -9.31 -14.94 -29.72
CA SER A 33 -8.90 -13.66 -30.31
C SER A 33 -9.96 -12.55 -30.19
N LEU A 34 -9.89 -11.75 -29.12
CA LEU A 34 -10.33 -10.35 -29.17
C LEU A 34 -9.32 -9.62 -30.06
N GLY A 35 -9.82 -8.97 -31.12
CA GLY A 35 -9.03 -8.43 -32.22
C GLY A 35 -7.67 -7.83 -31.81
N ALA A 36 -6.60 -8.40 -32.38
CA ALA A 36 -5.21 -7.93 -32.44
C ALA A 36 -4.69 -7.02 -31.31
N MET A 37 -5.04 -7.27 -30.04
CA MET A 37 -4.38 -6.59 -28.93
C MET A 37 -2.94 -7.12 -28.82
N PRO A 38 -1.91 -6.26 -28.79
CA PRO A 38 -0.53 -6.69 -28.59
C PRO A 38 -0.41 -7.53 -27.32
N VAL A 39 0.31 -8.65 -27.40
CA VAL A 39 0.48 -9.57 -26.27
C VAL A 39 1.96 -9.61 -25.89
N ALA A 40 2.26 -9.23 -24.65
CA ALA A 40 3.54 -9.45 -24.02
C ALA A 40 3.52 -10.83 -23.33
N GLU A 41 4.37 -11.74 -23.82
CA GLU A 41 4.56 -13.09 -23.27
C GLU A 41 6.02 -13.27 -22.81
N GLY A 42 6.24 -14.03 -21.75
CA GLY A 42 7.58 -14.29 -21.22
C GLY A 42 7.58 -15.27 -20.05
N ALA A 43 8.76 -15.49 -19.46
CA ALA A 43 8.86 -16.32 -18.27
C ALA A 43 8.36 -15.55 -17.05
N VAL A 44 7.68 -16.21 -16.13
CA VAL A 44 7.16 -15.56 -14.92
C VAL A 44 8.29 -15.03 -14.03
N THR A 45 9.49 -15.57 -14.16
CA THR A 45 10.71 -15.05 -13.52
C THR A 45 11.04 -13.62 -13.95
N ASP A 46 10.68 -13.22 -15.17
CA ASP A 46 10.94 -11.87 -15.70
C ASP A 46 10.04 -10.81 -15.03
N LEU A 47 8.96 -11.27 -14.37
CA LEU A 47 8.04 -10.45 -13.60
C LEU A 47 8.58 -10.09 -12.21
N PHE A 48 9.48 -10.91 -11.66
CA PHE A 48 9.91 -10.85 -10.25
C PHE A 48 11.39 -10.47 -10.05
N GLY A 49 12.15 -10.22 -11.13
CA GLY A 49 13.57 -9.86 -11.04
C GLY A 49 13.83 -8.42 -10.56
N ARG A 50 12.84 -7.53 -10.66
CA ARG A 50 12.86 -6.12 -10.23
C ARG A 50 11.43 -5.66 -9.95
N PRO A 51 11.20 -4.46 -9.38
CA PRO A 51 9.85 -3.94 -9.23
C PRO A 51 9.07 -3.98 -10.55
N LEU A 52 7.85 -4.52 -10.49
CA LEU A 52 7.05 -4.89 -11.65
C LEU A 52 6.89 -3.74 -12.66
N PHE A 53 6.70 -2.51 -12.17
CA PHE A 53 6.46 -1.35 -13.02
C PHE A 53 7.61 -1.04 -13.99
N PHE A 54 8.86 -1.40 -13.67
CA PHE A 54 9.97 -1.25 -14.62
C PHE A 54 9.82 -2.22 -15.80
N SER A 55 9.43 -3.46 -15.55
CA SER A 55 9.12 -4.43 -16.62
C SER A 55 7.89 -4.03 -17.42
N LEU A 56 6.86 -3.49 -16.76
CA LEU A 56 5.70 -2.95 -17.45
C LEU A 56 6.04 -1.77 -18.35
N TYR A 57 7.01 -0.93 -17.95
CA TYR A 57 7.47 0.20 -18.75
C TYR A 57 8.23 -0.26 -20.01
N ASP A 58 9.11 -1.24 -19.87
CA ASP A 58 9.84 -1.78 -21.03
C ASP A 58 8.87 -2.42 -22.03
N TRP A 59 7.87 -3.18 -21.56
CA TRP A 59 6.83 -3.73 -22.44
C TRP A 59 5.90 -2.66 -23.02
N PHE A 60 5.66 -1.56 -22.29
CA PHE A 60 4.94 -0.40 -22.84
C PHE A 60 5.69 0.20 -24.03
N LEU A 61 7.02 0.32 -23.96
CA LEU A 61 7.83 0.81 -25.08
C LEU A 61 7.79 -0.15 -26.29
N GLU A 62 7.74 -1.45 -26.05
CA GLU A 62 7.72 -2.47 -27.11
C GLU A 62 6.33 -2.70 -27.75
N HIS A 63 5.27 -2.74 -26.94
CA HIS A 63 3.93 -3.19 -27.35
C HIS A 63 2.89 -2.05 -27.39
N GLY A 64 3.25 -0.84 -26.95
CA GLY A 64 2.40 0.33 -26.95
C GLY A 64 1.62 0.55 -25.64
N SER A 65 0.69 1.50 -25.67
CA SER A 65 -0.01 2.03 -24.49
C SER A 65 -1.08 1.12 -23.91
N VAL A 66 -1.55 0.11 -24.65
CA VAL A 66 -2.50 -0.90 -24.16
C VAL A 66 -2.11 -2.26 -24.70
N TYR A 67 -1.82 -3.21 -23.81
CA TYR A 67 -1.41 -4.55 -24.20
C TYR A 67 -1.88 -5.61 -23.19
N LYS A 68 -1.96 -6.86 -23.67
CA LYS A 68 -2.24 -8.03 -22.85
C LYS A 68 -0.92 -8.55 -22.27
N LEU A 69 -0.84 -8.63 -20.96
CA LEU A 69 0.23 -9.28 -20.23
C LEU A 69 -0.19 -10.72 -19.92
N ALA A 70 0.40 -11.69 -20.62
CA ALA A 70 0.06 -13.11 -20.51
C ALA A 70 1.21 -13.88 -19.84
N PHE A 71 1.28 -13.81 -18.50
CA PHE A 71 2.29 -14.48 -17.69
C PHE A 71 1.61 -15.37 -16.65
N GLY A 72 1.80 -16.69 -16.75
CA GLY A 72 1.08 -17.63 -15.88
C GLY A 72 -0.40 -17.83 -16.27
N PRO A 73 -1.24 -18.46 -15.43
CA PRO A 73 -2.62 -18.81 -15.75
C PRO A 73 -3.56 -17.60 -15.77
N LYS A 74 -3.11 -16.44 -15.29
CA LYS A 74 -3.87 -15.19 -15.28
C LYS A 74 -3.31 -14.27 -16.38
N ALA A 75 -4.21 -13.60 -17.10
CA ALA A 75 -3.85 -12.54 -18.02
C ALA A 75 -4.29 -11.19 -17.44
N PHE A 76 -3.47 -10.17 -17.63
CA PHE A 76 -3.75 -8.80 -17.23
C PHE A 76 -3.78 -7.91 -18.46
N VAL A 77 -4.58 -6.83 -18.44
CA VAL A 77 -4.50 -5.77 -19.45
C VAL A 77 -3.77 -4.61 -18.79
N VAL A 78 -2.64 -4.22 -19.38
CA VAL A 78 -1.85 -3.08 -18.91
C VAL A 78 -2.28 -1.85 -19.70
N VAL A 79 -2.66 -0.79 -18.99
CA VAL A 79 -3.15 0.45 -19.58
C VAL A 79 -2.24 1.59 -19.16
N SER A 80 -1.59 2.21 -20.14
CA SER A 80 -0.75 3.40 -20.01
C SER A 80 -1.26 4.56 -20.86
N ASP A 81 -2.36 4.37 -21.59
CA ASP A 81 -3.04 5.43 -22.35
C ASP A 81 -3.92 6.30 -21.43
N PRO A 82 -3.74 7.63 -21.40
CA PRO A 82 -4.50 8.52 -20.53
C PRO A 82 -6.00 8.59 -20.89
N ILE A 83 -6.38 8.41 -22.16
CA ILE A 83 -7.78 8.41 -22.60
C ILE A 83 -8.47 7.15 -22.07
N VAL A 84 -7.83 6.00 -22.21
CA VAL A 84 -8.36 4.72 -21.71
C VAL A 84 -8.37 4.72 -20.18
N ALA A 85 -7.32 5.22 -19.52
CA ALA A 85 -7.28 5.37 -18.07
C ALA A 85 -8.41 6.27 -17.55
N ARG A 86 -8.69 7.38 -18.24
CA ARG A 86 -9.83 8.26 -17.91
C ARG A 86 -11.18 7.53 -18.09
N HIS A 87 -11.34 6.73 -19.14
CA HIS A 87 -12.54 5.94 -19.34
C HIS A 87 -12.76 4.98 -18.16
N ILE A 88 -11.72 4.24 -17.77
CA ILE A 88 -11.78 3.25 -16.68
C ILE A 88 -11.99 3.92 -15.32
N LEU A 89 -11.24 4.97 -15.00
CA LEU A 89 -11.20 5.55 -13.65
C LEU A 89 -12.26 6.63 -13.39
N ARG A 90 -12.88 7.19 -14.44
CA ARG A 90 -13.83 8.31 -14.31
C ARG A 90 -15.14 8.08 -15.06
N GLU A 91 -15.09 7.85 -16.36
CA GLU A 91 -16.30 7.89 -17.20
C GLU A 91 -17.17 6.65 -17.03
N ASN A 92 -16.54 5.48 -16.86
CA ASN A 92 -17.21 4.20 -16.71
C ASN A 92 -16.76 3.44 -15.45
N ALA A 93 -16.37 4.16 -14.40
CA ALA A 93 -15.77 3.61 -13.18
C ALA A 93 -16.62 2.55 -12.48
N PHE A 94 -17.95 2.62 -12.59
CA PHE A 94 -18.86 1.66 -11.95
C PHE A 94 -18.92 0.29 -12.67
N CYS A 95 -18.38 0.19 -13.89
CA CYS A 95 -18.22 -1.09 -14.60
C CYS A 95 -16.91 -1.82 -14.24
N TYR A 96 -16.04 -1.21 -13.43
CA TYR A 96 -14.76 -1.80 -13.05
C TYR A 96 -14.70 -2.05 -11.53
N ASP A 97 -14.29 -3.26 -11.18
CA ASP A 97 -13.94 -3.68 -9.83
C ASP A 97 -12.44 -3.40 -9.59
N LYS A 98 -12.06 -3.19 -8.33
CA LYS A 98 -10.67 -3.18 -7.85
C LYS A 98 -10.02 -4.57 -8.00
N GLY A 99 -10.81 -5.64 -8.13
CA GLY A 99 -10.40 -6.97 -8.55
C GLY A 99 -9.30 -7.53 -7.66
N VAL A 100 -8.17 -7.87 -8.27
CA VAL A 100 -7.01 -8.44 -7.60
C VAL A 100 -6.52 -7.58 -6.42
N LEU A 101 -6.61 -6.26 -6.51
CA LEU A 101 -6.24 -5.38 -5.38
C LEU A 101 -7.14 -5.61 -4.16
N ALA A 102 -8.44 -5.83 -4.37
CA ALA A 102 -9.36 -6.15 -3.28
C ALA A 102 -9.04 -7.53 -2.68
N GLU A 103 -8.67 -8.51 -3.49
CA GLU A 103 -8.22 -9.84 -3.01
C GLU A 103 -6.96 -9.76 -2.14
N ILE A 104 -5.98 -8.95 -2.55
CA ILE A 104 -4.73 -8.70 -1.80
C ILE A 104 -5.04 -8.03 -0.45
N LEU A 105 -5.89 -7.00 -0.44
CA LEU A 105 -6.11 -6.19 0.76
C LEU A 105 -7.14 -6.79 1.71
N LYS A 106 -8.03 -7.67 1.24
CA LYS A 106 -9.10 -8.27 2.07
C LYS A 106 -8.60 -9.01 3.31
N PRO A 107 -7.51 -9.79 3.29
CA PRO A 107 -6.93 -10.40 4.50
C PRO A 107 -6.43 -9.40 5.55
N ILE A 108 -6.06 -8.18 5.12
CA ILE A 108 -5.46 -7.15 5.99
C ILE A 108 -6.51 -6.16 6.48
N MET A 109 -7.35 -5.66 5.57
CA MET A 109 -8.31 -4.59 5.83
C MET A 109 -9.77 -5.09 5.91
N GLY A 110 -10.01 -6.39 5.72
CA GLY A 110 -11.36 -6.97 5.69
C GLY A 110 -12.23 -6.34 4.60
N LYS A 111 -13.43 -5.89 4.98
CA LYS A 111 -14.31 -5.06 4.12
C LYS A 111 -14.06 -3.56 4.31
N GLY A 112 -12.82 -3.15 4.55
CA GLY A 112 -12.42 -1.74 4.69
C GLY A 112 -12.73 -0.90 3.45
N LEU A 113 -12.52 0.42 3.51
CA LEU A 113 -12.90 1.32 2.41
C LEU A 113 -12.20 0.96 1.07
N ILE A 114 -10.95 0.51 1.12
CA ILE A 114 -10.18 0.18 -0.08
C ILE A 114 -10.66 -1.13 -0.72
N PRO A 115 -10.78 -2.28 -0.02
CA PRO A 115 -11.25 -3.52 -0.65
C PRO A 115 -12.78 -3.69 -0.73
N ALA A 116 -13.58 -2.79 -0.16
CA ALA A 116 -15.04 -2.92 -0.15
C ALA A 116 -15.68 -2.90 -1.56
N ASP A 117 -16.75 -3.68 -1.70
CA ASP A 117 -17.70 -3.62 -2.82
C ASP A 117 -18.35 -2.23 -2.91
N LEU A 118 -18.93 -1.93 -4.08
CA LEU A 118 -19.43 -0.60 -4.40
C LEU A 118 -20.46 -0.08 -3.38
N ASP A 119 -21.38 -0.93 -2.92
CA ASP A 119 -22.45 -0.53 -2.01
C ASP A 119 -21.92 -0.27 -0.61
N THR A 120 -21.07 -1.17 -0.10
CA THR A 120 -20.39 -0.99 1.18
C THR A 120 -19.49 0.25 1.17
N TRP A 121 -18.77 0.48 0.07
CA TRP A 121 -17.90 1.64 -0.10
C TRP A 121 -18.72 2.94 -0.13
N LYS A 122 -19.83 3.00 -0.88
CA LYS A 122 -20.69 4.19 -0.97
C LYS A 122 -21.19 4.61 0.41
N GLN A 123 -21.68 3.65 1.21
CA GLN A 123 -22.18 3.92 2.56
C GLN A 123 -21.06 4.43 3.49
N ARG A 124 -19.91 3.74 3.53
CA ARG A 124 -18.79 4.12 4.40
C ARG A 124 -18.16 5.45 4.00
N ARG A 125 -17.97 5.69 2.70
CA ARG A 125 -17.39 6.94 2.19
C ARG A 125 -18.26 8.14 2.58
N LYS A 126 -19.58 8.01 2.49
CA LYS A 126 -20.51 9.09 2.91
C LYS A 126 -20.33 9.50 4.37
N VAL A 127 -20.00 8.56 5.26
CA VAL A 127 -19.77 8.82 6.69
C VAL A 127 -18.37 9.39 6.95
N ILE A 128 -17.35 8.92 6.22
CA ILE A 128 -15.95 9.30 6.45
C ILE A 128 -15.60 10.66 5.83
N THR A 129 -16.07 10.94 4.61
CA THR A 129 -15.69 12.14 3.84
C THR A 129 -15.93 13.47 4.57
N PRO A 130 -17.03 13.68 5.31
CA PRO A 130 -17.23 14.90 6.09
C PRO A 130 -16.14 15.18 7.13
N GLY A 131 -15.44 14.14 7.61
CA GLY A 131 -14.33 14.27 8.55
C GLY A 131 -13.08 14.94 7.96
N PHE A 132 -12.95 14.98 6.63
CA PHE A 132 -11.79 15.55 5.92
C PHE A 132 -12.12 16.86 5.19
N HIS A 133 -12.85 17.76 5.85
CA HIS A 133 -13.16 19.10 5.32
C HIS A 133 -12.02 20.10 5.60
N ALA A 134 -12.05 21.25 4.95
CA ALA A 134 -10.95 22.22 4.96
C ALA A 134 -10.53 22.69 6.36
N LEU A 135 -11.48 22.99 7.26
CA LEU A 135 -11.17 23.43 8.64
C LEU A 135 -10.45 22.35 9.45
N PHE A 136 -10.84 21.08 9.29
CA PHE A 136 -10.12 19.97 9.91
C PHE A 136 -8.68 19.89 9.40
N ILE A 137 -8.46 19.98 8.08
CA ILE A 137 -7.12 19.93 7.50
C ILE A 137 -6.26 21.11 7.99
N ASP A 138 -6.84 22.31 8.09
CA ASP A 138 -6.15 23.49 8.63
C ASP A 138 -5.70 23.27 10.08
N ALA A 139 -6.56 22.69 10.93
CA ALA A 139 -6.18 22.32 12.29
C ALA A 139 -5.13 21.19 12.35
N MET A 140 -5.12 20.28 11.37
CA MET A 140 -4.10 19.22 11.30
C MET A 140 -2.72 19.75 10.93
N VAL A 141 -2.59 20.94 10.34
CA VAL A 141 -1.29 21.58 10.10
C VAL A 141 -0.50 21.69 11.41
N GLY A 142 -1.15 22.03 12.52
CA GLY A 142 -0.51 22.07 13.83
C GLY A 142 0.00 20.71 14.32
N VAL A 143 -0.70 19.61 13.96
CA VAL A 143 -0.22 18.24 14.24
C VAL A 143 0.98 17.91 13.38
N PHE A 144 0.93 18.25 12.09
CA PHE A 144 2.03 18.01 11.15
C PHE A 144 3.30 18.72 11.62
N THR A 145 3.20 20.01 11.95
CA THR A 145 4.32 20.81 12.47
C THR A 145 4.93 20.17 13.71
N LYS A 146 4.12 19.79 14.71
CA LYS A 146 4.64 19.18 15.94
C LYS A 146 5.34 17.84 15.71
N CYS A 147 4.80 16.98 14.85
CA CYS A 147 5.44 15.70 14.54
C CYS A 147 6.76 15.93 13.77
N SER A 148 6.78 16.91 12.87
CA SER A 148 8.00 17.33 12.17
C SER A 148 9.04 17.90 13.13
N GLU A 149 8.67 18.75 14.08
CA GLU A 149 9.56 19.29 15.11
C GLU A 149 10.18 18.17 15.97
N ARG A 150 9.40 17.16 16.38
CA ARG A 150 9.93 15.97 17.09
C ARG A 150 10.98 15.23 16.26
N THR A 151 10.73 15.08 14.96
CA THR A 151 11.65 14.41 14.05
C THR A 151 12.93 15.23 13.87
N ILE A 152 12.81 16.56 13.71
CA ILE A 152 13.96 17.47 13.62
C ILE A 152 14.79 17.39 14.90
N PHE A 153 14.16 17.48 16.07
CA PHE A 153 14.85 17.40 17.36
C PHE A 153 15.63 16.08 17.52
N LYS A 154 15.02 14.95 17.13
CA LYS A 154 15.71 13.65 17.13
C LYS A 154 16.93 13.66 16.20
N LEU A 155 16.81 14.22 15.00
CA LEU A 155 17.92 14.28 14.05
C LEU A 155 19.05 15.20 14.54
N GLU A 156 18.72 16.33 15.15
CA GLU A 156 19.69 17.22 15.80
C GLU A 156 20.43 16.49 16.92
N GLU A 157 19.71 15.78 17.78
CA GLU A 157 20.31 14.97 18.84
C GLU A 157 21.24 13.86 18.32
N LEU A 158 20.88 13.20 17.21
CA LEU A 158 21.74 12.20 16.57
C LEU A 158 23.01 12.81 15.96
N ILE A 159 22.94 14.06 15.49
CA ILE A 159 24.10 14.80 15.00
C ILE A 159 25.01 15.18 16.18
N GLU A 160 24.44 15.66 17.29
CA GLU A 160 25.19 16.06 18.49
C GLU A 160 25.85 14.88 19.22
N ARG A 161 25.17 13.71 19.25
CA ARG A 161 25.67 12.48 19.87
C ARG A 161 26.67 11.70 19.00
N GLY A 162 26.86 12.09 17.74
CA GLY A 162 27.85 11.47 16.84
C GLY A 162 29.23 11.44 17.51
N GLU A 163 29.91 10.30 17.42
CA GLU A 163 31.18 10.08 18.11
C GLU A 163 32.19 11.20 17.80
N HIS A 164 32.89 11.67 18.83
CA HIS A 164 34.02 12.60 18.69
C HIS A 164 35.11 12.00 17.79
N GLY A 165 35.00 12.25 16.48
CA GLY A 165 35.93 11.75 15.47
C GLY A 165 35.31 11.51 14.09
N GLU A 166 34.00 11.25 14.01
CA GLU A 166 33.32 11.09 12.72
C GLU A 166 32.68 12.40 12.25
N LYS A 167 32.90 12.76 10.98
CA LYS A 167 32.46 14.06 10.41
C LYS A 167 31.00 14.05 9.96
N TYR A 168 30.33 12.90 9.98
CA TYR A 168 28.98 12.74 9.43
C TYR A 168 28.24 11.59 10.14
N THR A 169 26.93 11.75 10.32
CA THR A 169 26.02 10.72 10.83
C THR A 169 25.23 10.13 9.67
N ILE A 170 25.20 8.81 9.54
CA ILE A 170 24.37 8.12 8.54
C ILE A 170 22.98 7.89 9.14
N VAL A 171 21.94 8.34 8.44
CA VAL A 171 20.54 8.21 8.85
C VAL A 171 19.72 7.57 7.75
N ASP A 172 18.87 6.59 8.10
CA ASP A 172 17.89 5.99 7.19
C ASP A 172 16.61 6.85 7.14
N LEU A 173 16.52 7.72 6.12
CA LEU A 173 15.38 8.61 5.96
C LEU A 173 14.07 7.88 5.64
N GLU A 174 14.10 6.67 5.08
CA GLU A 174 12.87 5.92 4.79
C GLU A 174 12.18 5.49 6.10
N ALA A 175 12.97 4.99 7.06
CA ALA A 175 12.50 4.65 8.39
C ALA A 175 11.98 5.89 9.14
N GLU A 176 12.72 7.01 9.09
CA GLU A 176 12.32 8.26 9.76
C GLU A 176 11.01 8.83 9.20
N PHE A 177 10.86 8.88 7.87
CA PHE A 177 9.62 9.36 7.25
C PHE A 177 8.44 8.40 7.48
N SER A 178 8.69 7.09 7.56
CA SER A 178 7.64 6.11 7.89
C SER A 178 7.12 6.30 9.32
N ASN A 179 8.02 6.55 10.28
CA ASN A 179 7.68 6.84 11.67
C ASN A 179 6.94 8.19 11.79
N LEU A 180 7.42 9.24 11.13
CA LEU A 180 6.75 10.55 11.08
C LEU A 180 5.33 10.43 10.52
N ALA A 181 5.14 9.71 9.41
CA ALA A 181 3.83 9.51 8.81
C ALA A 181 2.89 8.73 9.73
N LEU A 182 3.41 7.76 10.49
CA LEU A 182 2.62 6.98 11.46
C LEU A 182 2.15 7.85 12.63
N ASP A 183 3.00 8.72 13.17
CA ASP A 183 2.62 9.64 14.25
C ASP A 183 1.60 10.68 13.77
N ILE A 184 1.78 11.21 12.55
CA ILE A 184 0.84 12.14 11.93
C ILE A 184 -0.55 11.51 11.77
N ILE A 185 -0.65 10.30 11.21
CA ILE A 185 -1.96 9.66 11.03
C ILE A 185 -2.55 9.17 12.34
N GLY A 186 -1.71 8.72 13.29
CA GLY A 186 -2.13 8.36 14.64
C GLY A 186 -2.79 9.51 15.37
N LEU A 187 -2.12 10.64 15.44
CA LEU A 187 -2.62 11.84 16.12
C LEU A 187 -3.78 12.47 15.35
N GLY A 188 -3.66 12.58 14.02
CA GLY A 188 -4.66 13.27 13.21
C GLY A 188 -5.98 12.51 13.09
N VAL A 189 -5.94 11.18 12.92
CA VAL A 189 -7.14 10.37 12.67
C VAL A 189 -7.65 9.68 13.92
N PHE A 190 -6.75 9.16 14.76
CA PHE A 190 -7.11 8.34 15.92
C PHE A 190 -6.93 9.06 17.27
N ASN A 191 -6.39 10.29 17.25
CA ASN A 191 -5.96 11.01 18.45
C ASN A 191 -5.10 10.11 19.36
N PHE A 192 -4.20 9.36 18.74
CA PHE A 192 -3.31 8.41 19.38
C PHE A 192 -1.86 8.72 19.03
N ASP A 193 -1.04 8.93 20.07
CA ASP A 193 0.40 9.13 19.89
C ASP A 193 1.08 7.76 19.86
N PHE A 194 1.61 7.39 18.70
CA PHE A 194 2.41 6.16 18.58
C PHE A 194 3.83 6.35 19.14
N ASP A 195 4.30 7.60 19.28
CA ASP A 195 5.67 7.92 19.63
C ASP A 195 6.70 7.19 18.73
N SER A 196 6.34 6.97 17.46
CA SER A 196 7.10 6.15 16.50
C SER A 196 8.42 6.79 16.14
N VAL A 197 8.46 8.13 16.12
CA VAL A 197 9.70 8.89 15.90
C VAL A 197 10.74 8.52 16.96
N THR A 198 10.35 8.43 18.23
CA THR A 198 11.27 8.14 19.33
C THR A 198 11.52 6.63 19.49
N LYS A 199 10.48 5.81 19.32
CA LYS A 199 10.55 4.35 19.41
C LYS A 199 9.88 3.71 18.22
N GLU A 200 10.69 3.09 17.35
CA GLU A 200 10.19 2.42 16.15
C GLU A 200 9.01 1.48 16.47
N SER A 201 7.87 1.72 15.82
CA SER A 201 6.66 0.95 16.04
C SER A 201 6.71 -0.38 15.28
N PRO A 202 6.43 -1.53 15.93
CA PRO A 202 6.38 -2.82 15.24
C PRO A 202 5.25 -2.90 14.20
N VAL A 203 4.31 -1.95 14.22
CA VAL A 203 3.18 -1.87 13.30
C VAL A 203 3.66 -1.66 11.86
N ILE A 204 4.66 -0.80 11.63
CA ILE A 204 5.17 -0.50 10.29
C ILE A 204 5.70 -1.77 9.63
N LYS A 205 6.58 -2.48 10.35
CA LYS A 205 7.16 -3.75 9.90
C LYS A 205 6.11 -4.83 9.68
N ALA A 206 5.09 -4.89 10.54
CA ALA A 206 3.98 -5.81 10.39
C ALA A 206 3.15 -5.51 9.13
N VAL A 207 2.85 -4.23 8.86
CA VAL A 207 2.13 -3.81 7.64
C VAL A 207 2.91 -4.21 6.40
N TYR A 208 4.20 -3.89 6.31
CA TYR A 208 5.05 -4.33 5.20
C TYR A 208 5.04 -5.85 5.04
N GLY A 209 5.24 -6.60 6.13
CA GLY A 209 5.23 -8.07 6.10
C GLY A 209 3.91 -8.64 5.57
N THR A 210 2.78 -8.06 5.96
CA THR A 210 1.46 -8.48 5.47
C THR A 210 1.21 -8.12 4.01
N LEU A 211 1.66 -6.93 3.55
CA LEU A 211 1.52 -6.50 2.16
C LEU A 211 2.32 -7.39 1.20
N PHE A 212 3.60 -7.65 1.50
CA PHE A 212 4.44 -8.55 0.71
C PHE A 212 3.86 -9.95 0.60
N GLU A 213 3.27 -10.45 1.69
CA GLU A 213 2.61 -11.75 1.66
C GLU A 213 1.34 -11.73 0.83
N ALA A 214 0.52 -10.69 0.97
CA ALA A 214 -0.71 -10.56 0.20
C ALA A 214 -0.45 -10.46 -1.31
N GLU A 215 0.58 -9.70 -1.72
CA GLU A 215 1.03 -9.61 -3.11
C GLU A 215 1.49 -10.97 -3.65
N HIS A 216 2.29 -11.70 -2.86
CA HIS A 216 2.71 -13.04 -3.22
C HIS A 216 1.52 -13.98 -3.42
N ARG A 217 0.49 -13.93 -2.57
CA ARG A 217 -0.73 -14.75 -2.73
C ARG A 217 -1.51 -14.43 -3.99
N SER A 218 -1.54 -13.17 -4.40
CA SER A 218 -2.26 -12.78 -5.63
C SER A 218 -1.63 -13.35 -6.90
N THR A 219 -0.30 -13.41 -6.90
CA THR A 219 0.50 -13.80 -8.07
C THR A 219 0.83 -15.29 -8.11
N PHE A 220 0.70 -15.99 -6.98
CA PHE A 220 1.03 -17.42 -6.91
C PHE A 220 -0.08 -18.33 -7.45
N TYR A 221 0.33 -19.39 -8.14
CA TYR A 221 -0.54 -20.29 -8.91
C TYR A 221 -1.50 -21.14 -8.05
N ILE A 222 -1.05 -21.53 -6.85
CA ILE A 222 -1.76 -22.50 -6.01
C ILE A 222 -2.13 -21.83 -4.68
N PRO A 223 -3.43 -21.71 -4.33
CA PRO A 223 -3.86 -21.04 -3.11
C PRO A 223 -3.62 -21.88 -1.84
N TYR A 224 -2.37 -22.21 -1.53
CA TYR A 224 -1.99 -23.06 -0.42
C TYR A 224 -2.36 -22.46 0.95
N TRP A 225 -2.54 -21.14 1.03
CA TRP A 225 -3.00 -20.43 2.23
C TRP A 225 -4.45 -20.78 2.63
N ASN A 226 -5.24 -21.38 1.73
CA ASN A 226 -6.60 -21.83 2.03
C ASN A 226 -6.66 -23.26 2.59
N LEU A 227 -5.56 -24.01 2.55
CA LEU A 227 -5.54 -25.39 3.00
C LEU A 227 -5.49 -25.47 4.54
N PRO A 228 -6.24 -26.38 5.16
CA PRO A 228 -6.11 -26.64 6.59
C PRO A 228 -4.67 -27.12 6.88
N LEU A 229 -4.09 -26.69 8.01
CA LEU A 229 -2.71 -26.97 8.48
C LEU A 229 -1.58 -26.13 7.88
N THR A 230 -1.71 -25.51 6.71
CA THR A 230 -0.60 -24.72 6.12
C THR A 230 -0.25 -23.49 6.95
N ARG A 231 -1.21 -22.94 7.70
CA ARG A 231 -0.99 -21.93 8.74
C ARG A 231 0.07 -22.34 9.75
N TRP A 232 0.13 -23.63 10.09
CA TRP A 232 1.06 -24.17 11.07
C TRP A 232 2.30 -24.75 10.41
N ILE A 233 2.26 -25.25 9.18
CA ILE A 233 3.45 -25.89 8.59
C ILE A 233 4.35 -24.84 7.94
N VAL A 234 3.76 -23.84 7.26
CA VAL A 234 4.51 -22.88 6.43
C VAL A 234 4.96 -21.70 7.29
N PRO A 235 6.28 -21.44 7.45
CA PRO A 235 6.78 -20.34 8.28
C PRO A 235 6.27 -18.96 7.83
N ARG A 236 6.14 -18.76 6.51
CA ARG A 236 5.61 -17.54 5.90
C ARG A 236 4.16 -17.27 6.31
N GLN A 237 3.33 -18.30 6.39
CA GLN A 237 1.95 -18.19 6.88
C GLN A 237 1.92 -17.87 8.38
N ARG A 238 2.77 -18.52 9.20
CA ARG A 238 2.88 -18.20 10.63
C ARG A 238 3.25 -16.73 10.84
N LYS A 239 4.26 -16.25 10.12
CA LYS A 239 4.70 -14.84 10.18
C LYS A 239 3.57 -13.89 9.80
N PHE A 240 2.87 -14.15 8.70
CA PHE A 240 1.72 -13.33 8.29
C PHE A 240 0.65 -13.21 9.38
N HIS A 241 0.29 -14.32 10.04
CA HIS A 241 -0.70 -14.29 11.11
C HIS A 241 -0.19 -13.58 12.36
N SER A 242 1.12 -13.67 12.65
CA SER A 242 1.75 -12.91 13.73
C SER A 242 1.72 -11.41 13.44
N ASP A 243 2.09 -11.01 12.23
CA ASP A 243 2.09 -9.60 11.80
C ASP A 243 0.65 -9.04 11.78
N LEU A 244 -0.33 -9.80 11.28
CA LEU A 244 -1.75 -9.44 11.38
C LEU A 244 -2.22 -9.29 12.82
N LYS A 245 -1.73 -10.10 13.76
CA LYS A 245 -2.09 -9.98 15.17
C LYS A 245 -1.60 -8.64 15.73
N VAL A 246 -0.36 -8.25 15.46
CA VAL A 246 0.19 -6.94 15.87
C VAL A 246 -0.67 -5.78 15.35
N ILE A 247 -1.09 -5.86 14.07
CA ILE A 247 -1.94 -4.83 13.46
C ILE A 247 -3.32 -4.79 14.14
N ASN A 248 -3.97 -5.95 14.34
CA ASN A 248 -5.30 -6.00 14.96
C ASN A 248 -5.27 -5.55 16.43
N ASP A 249 -4.30 -6.01 17.21
CA ASP A 249 -4.16 -5.60 18.63
C ASP A 249 -3.98 -4.07 18.75
N CYS A 250 -3.23 -3.48 17.81
CA CYS A 250 -3.10 -2.02 17.70
C CYS A 250 -4.44 -1.37 17.33
N LEU A 251 -5.11 -1.81 16.26
CA LEU A 251 -6.40 -1.26 15.83
C LEU A 251 -7.48 -1.38 16.90
N ASP A 252 -7.56 -2.50 17.60
CA ASP A 252 -8.51 -2.71 18.70
C ASP A 252 -8.28 -1.71 19.83
N SER A 253 -7.01 -1.41 20.14
CA SER A 253 -6.64 -0.38 21.11
C SER A 253 -7.07 1.02 20.66
N LEU A 254 -6.86 1.37 19.38
CA LEU A 254 -7.31 2.63 18.80
C LEU A 254 -8.83 2.76 18.81
N ILE A 255 -9.55 1.71 18.42
CA ILE A 255 -11.01 1.68 18.41
C ILE A 255 -11.56 1.81 19.83
N LYS A 256 -10.94 1.15 20.80
CA LYS A 256 -11.30 1.28 22.21
C LYS A 256 -11.14 2.72 22.70
N ASN A 257 -9.97 3.32 22.46
CA ASN A 257 -9.71 4.71 22.83
C ASN A 257 -10.69 5.68 22.16
N ALA A 258 -11.00 5.49 20.87
CA ALA A 258 -11.96 6.31 20.15
C ALA A 258 -13.38 6.17 20.69
N LYS A 259 -13.78 4.98 21.14
CA LYS A 259 -15.09 4.75 21.79
C LYS A 259 -15.17 5.42 23.16
N GLU A 260 -14.10 5.35 23.95
CA GLU A 260 -14.03 5.94 25.29
C GLU A 260 -13.97 7.48 25.26
N THR A 261 -13.33 8.05 24.24
CA THR A 261 -13.20 9.51 24.06
C THR A 261 -14.29 10.12 23.17
N ARG A 262 -15.25 9.30 22.72
CA ARG A 262 -16.31 9.71 21.80
C ARG A 262 -17.14 10.85 22.38
N GLN A 263 -17.27 11.93 21.61
CA GLN A 263 -18.26 12.99 21.85
C GLN A 263 -19.32 12.86 20.75
N GLU A 264 -20.58 12.68 21.13
CA GLU A 264 -21.68 12.63 20.16
C GLU A 264 -21.92 14.04 19.60
N ALA A 265 -21.77 14.20 18.29
CA ALA A 265 -22.02 15.44 17.58
C ALA A 265 -22.63 15.14 16.21
N ASP A 266 -23.63 15.95 15.83
CA ASP A 266 -24.24 15.90 14.50
C ASP A 266 -23.23 16.37 13.44
N VAL A 267 -23.43 15.97 12.17
CA VAL A 267 -22.49 16.30 11.07
C VAL A 267 -22.30 17.82 10.91
N GLU A 268 -23.37 18.60 11.08
CA GLU A 268 -23.32 20.06 11.04
C GLU A 268 -22.54 20.63 12.23
N LYS A 269 -22.68 20.04 13.42
CA LYS A 269 -21.90 20.41 14.62
C LYS A 269 -20.43 20.01 14.51
N LEU A 270 -20.10 18.96 13.77
CA LEU A 270 -18.72 18.61 13.45
C LEU A 270 -18.11 19.66 12.52
N GLN A 271 -18.80 20.03 11.43
CA GLN A 271 -18.31 21.04 10.49
C GLN A 271 -18.21 22.45 11.10
N GLN A 272 -19.06 22.76 12.07
CA GLN A 272 -19.06 24.03 12.81
C GLN A 272 -18.26 23.96 14.12
N ARG A 273 -17.57 22.85 14.40
CA ARG A 273 -16.77 22.71 15.61
C ARG A 273 -15.65 23.75 15.59
N ASP A 274 -15.35 24.34 16.73
CA ASP A 274 -14.17 25.18 16.85
C ASP A 274 -12.90 24.32 16.83
N TYR A 275 -12.34 24.18 15.64
CA TYR A 275 -11.13 23.41 15.37
C TYR A 275 -9.88 24.04 15.99
N SER A 276 -9.90 25.33 16.34
CA SER A 276 -8.80 25.99 17.07
C SER A 276 -8.67 25.52 18.52
N SER A 277 -9.77 24.99 19.08
CA SER A 277 -9.85 24.44 20.44
C SER A 277 -9.52 22.95 20.53
N LEU A 278 -9.17 22.29 19.42
CA LEU A 278 -8.80 20.87 19.41
C LEU A 278 -7.54 20.65 20.27
N LYS A 279 -7.77 20.23 21.52
CA LYS A 279 -6.72 19.71 22.40
C LYS A 279 -6.31 18.33 21.90
N VAL A 280 -5.40 18.30 20.92
CA VAL A 280 -4.63 17.10 20.62
C VAL A 280 -3.86 16.76 21.89
N ARG A 281 -4.21 15.62 22.48
CA ARG A 281 -3.75 15.27 23.82
C ARG A 281 -2.40 14.58 23.68
N PHE A 282 -1.35 15.39 23.64
CA PHE A 282 0.01 14.89 23.76
C PHE A 282 0.25 14.43 25.21
N PRO A 283 0.86 13.27 25.46
CA PRO A 283 1.51 13.04 26.74
C PRO A 283 2.49 14.18 26.95
N SER A 284 2.38 14.90 28.06
CA SER A 284 3.37 15.92 28.42
C SER A 284 4.73 15.24 28.50
N CYS A 285 5.64 15.60 27.59
CA CYS A 285 7.05 15.24 27.69
C CYS A 285 7.55 15.71 29.06
N LEU A 286 7.93 14.76 29.90
CA LEU A 286 8.81 14.95 31.05
C LEU A 286 10.16 14.35 30.68
#